data_AF-A0A934EJY2-F1
#
_entry.id   AF-A0A934EJY2-F1
#
_cell.length_a   1.000
_cell.length_b   1.000
_cell.length_c   1.000
_cell.angle_alpha   90.00
_cell.angle_beta   90.00
_cell.angle_gamma   90.00
#
_symmetry.space_group_name_H-M   'P 1'
#
loop_
_entity.id
_entity.type
_entity.pdbx_description
1 polymer ?
#
loop_
_entity_poly.entity_id
_entity_poly.type
_entity_poly.pdbx_seq_one_letter_code
_entity_poly.pdbx_strand_id
1 'polypeptide(L)' 'MKLCHFEAGLKQPLFLIAGPCVIESRQMALDTAGQLKEICRALKLPFIYKSSYDKANRSSG' A
#
# COMPACT_ATOMS: atom_id res chain seq x y z
N MET A 1 -16.52 -8.13 1.80
CA MET A 1 -16.52 -6.89 2.62
C MET A 1 -16.11 -5.78 1.67
N LYS A 2 -16.93 -4.75 1.53
CA LYS A 2 -16.56 -3.57 0.76
C LYS A 2 -15.35 -2.91 1.42
N LEU A 3 -14.24 -2.84 0.69
CA LEU A 3 -13.01 -2.18 1.10
C LEU A 3 -12.55 -1.27 -0.04
N CYS A 4 -12.47 0.03 0.23
CA CYS A 4 -12.23 1.05 -0.79
C CYS A 4 -13.24 0.92 -1.95
N HIS A 5 -12.81 0.38 -3.10
CA HIS A 5 -13.60 0.26 -4.32
C HIS A 5 -13.76 -1.19 -4.80
N PHE A 6 -13.53 -2.19 -3.94
CA PHE A 6 -13.64 -3.62 -4.27
C PHE A 6 -14.18 -4.46 -3.10
N GLU A 7 -14.51 -5.73 -3.37
CA GLU A 7 -14.91 -6.70 -2.35
C GLU A 7 -13.70 -7.52 -1.88
N ALA A 8 -13.42 -7.50 -0.58
CA ALA A 8 -12.40 -8.33 0.06
C ALA A 8 -13.02 -9.55 0.76
N GLY A 9 -12.41 -10.71 0.62
CA GLY A 9 -12.81 -11.95 1.31
C GLY A 9 -12.10 -13.19 0.77
N LEU A 10 -12.23 -14.32 1.47
CA LEU A 10 -11.52 -15.58 1.13
C LEU A 10 -11.91 -16.16 -0.24
N LYS A 11 -13.07 -15.78 -0.77
CA LYS A 11 -13.57 -16.20 -2.10
C LYS A 11 -13.47 -15.10 -3.16
N GLN A 12 -12.82 -13.98 -2.84
CA GLN A 12 -12.64 -12.85 -3.75
C GLN A 12 -11.22 -12.85 -4.35
N PRO A 13 -10.98 -12.15 -5.47
CA PRO A 13 -9.64 -11.97 -6.00
C PRO A 13 -8.67 -11.40 -4.95
N LEU A 14 -7.39 -11.80 -5.06
CA LEU A 14 -6.34 -11.27 -4.21
C LEU A 14 -6.23 -9.75 -4.38
N PHE A 15 -6.03 -9.03 -3.28
CA PHE A 15 -5.64 -7.62 -3.29
C PHE A 15 -4.34 -7.43 -2.51
N LEU A 16 -3.62 -6.35 -2.80
CA LEU A 16 -2.32 -6.06 -2.20
C LEU A 16 -2.38 -4.76 -1.38
N ILE A 17 -1.87 -4.82 -0.15
CA ILE A 17 -1.49 -3.63 0.63
C ILE A 17 0.03 -3.58 0.66
N ALA A 18 0.63 -2.55 0.06
CA ALA A 18 2.10 -2.43 0.01
C ALA A 18 2.57 -0.98 -0.01
N GLY A 19 3.82 -0.79 0.40
CA GLY A 19 4.52 0.48 0.38
C GLY A 19 5.68 0.50 1.38
N PRO A 20 6.46 1.61 1.42
CA PRO A 20 7.58 1.76 2.34
C PRO A 20 7.11 1.69 3.79
N CYS A 21 8.00 1.22 4.66
CA CYS A 21 7.64 1.03 6.05
C CYS A 21 7.28 2.36 6.76
N VAL A 22 7.96 3.46 6.40
CA VAL A 22 7.75 4.81 6.91
C VAL A 22 7.80 5.83 5.76
N ILE A 23 7.10 6.96 5.91
CA ILE A 23 7.16 8.08 4.96
C ILE A 23 8.45 8.87 5.22
N GLU A 24 9.41 8.78 4.31
CA GLU A 24 10.68 9.53 4.43
C GLU A 24 10.62 10.90 3.74
N SER A 25 9.90 11.00 2.63
CA SER A 25 9.61 12.27 1.95
C SER A 25 8.35 12.19 1.12
N ARG A 26 7.75 13.35 0.80
CA ARG A 26 6.59 13.44 -0.10
C ARG A 26 6.90 12.87 -1.48
N GLN A 27 8.07 13.18 -2.02
CA GLN A 27 8.47 12.74 -3.36
C GLN A 27 8.59 11.21 -3.41
N MET A 28 9.32 10.62 -2.45
CA MET A 28 9.48 9.16 -2.38
C MET A 28 8.15 8.44 -2.21
N ALA A 29 7.22 8.99 -1.42
CA ALA A 29 5.89 8.42 -1.24
C ALA A 29 5.09 8.40 -2.55
N LEU A 30 5.11 9.50 -3.30
CA LEU A 30 4.41 9.60 -4.58
C LEU A 30 5.02 8.68 -5.64
N ASP A 31 6.35 8.65 -5.73
CA ASP A 31 7.06 7.81 -6.71
C ASP A 31 6.82 6.33 -6.45
N THR A 32 6.95 5.90 -5.18
CA THR A 32 6.73 4.50 -4.80
C THR A 32 5.27 4.09 -5.02
N ALA A 33 4.32 4.94 -4.61
CA ALA A 33 2.90 4.68 -4.82
C ALA A 33 2.56 4.57 -6.31
N GLY A 34 3.12 5.45 -7.14
CA GLY A 34 2.95 5.43 -8.59
C GLY A 34 3.46 4.12 -9.20
N GLN A 35 4.70 3.74 -8.90
CA GLN A 35 5.28 2.50 -9.43
C GLN A 35 4.49 1.25 -9.01
N LEU A 36 4.12 1.14 -7.73
CA LEU A 36 3.34 0.00 -7.24
C LEU A 36 1.94 -0.05 -7.87
N LYS A 37 1.29 1.11 -8.07
CA LYS A 37 0.00 1.20 -8.76
C LYS A 37 0.11 0.67 -10.19
N GLU A 38 1.15 1.06 -10.92
CA GLU A 38 1.37 0.62 -12.29
C GLU A 38 1.61 -0.89 -12.40
N ILE A 39 2.42 -1.45 -11.50
CA ILE A 39 2.66 -2.90 -11.40
C ILE A 39 1.34 -3.64 -11.10
N CYS A 40 0.60 -3.21 -10.09
CA CYS A 40 -0.66 -3.87 -9.71
C CYS A 40 -1.72 -3.75 -10.80
N ARG A 41 -1.77 -2.60 -11.51
CA ARG A 41 -2.65 -2.39 -12.66
C ARG A 41 -2.37 -3.40 -13.78
N ALA A 42 -1.10 -3.63 -14.12
CA ALA A 42 -0.71 -4.62 -15.12
C ALA A 42 -1.13 -6.05 -14.72
N LEU A 43 -1.08 -6.36 -13.43
CA LEU A 43 -1.49 -7.66 -12.87
C LEU A 43 -3.00 -7.77 -12.59
N LYS A 44 -3.78 -6.70 -12.82
CA LYS A 44 -5.21 -6.61 -12.48
C LYS A 44 -5.51 -6.89 -10.99
N LEU A 45 -4.60 -6.47 -10.11
CA LEU A 45 -4.74 -6.60 -8.66
C LEU A 45 -5.28 -5.30 -8.06
N PRO A 46 -6.37 -5.34 -7.26
CA PRO A 46 -6.72 -4.22 -6.41
C PRO A 46 -5.57 -3.90 -5.45
N PHE A 47 -5.26 -2.62 -5.30
CA PHE A 47 -4.07 -2.16 -4.59
C PHE A 47 -4.41 -1.02 -3.63
N ILE A 48 -3.85 -1.08 -2.42
CA ILE A 48 -3.89 -0.03 -1.42
C ILE A 48 -2.45 0.32 -1.05
N TYR A 49 -2.05 1.56 -1.29
CA TYR A 49 -0.77 2.05 -0.82
C TYR A 49 -0.79 2.23 0.71
N LYS A 50 0.26 1.78 1.39
CA LYS A 50 0.43 1.99 2.83
C LYS A 50 1.85 2.44 3.16
N SER A 51 1.93 3.44 4.04
CA SER A 51 3.17 3.80 4.73
C SER A 51 2.84 4.37 6.11
N SER A 52 3.74 4.25 7.08
CA SER A 52 3.53 4.83 8.42
C SER A 52 4.07 6.25 8.48
N TYR A 53 3.38 7.16 9.17
CA TYR A 53 3.95 8.45 9.56
C TYR A 53 5.03 8.26 10.64
N ASP A 54 4.71 7.47 11.67
CA ASP A 54 5.62 7.15 12.77
C ASP A 54 5.57 5.64 13.09
N LYS A 55 6.62 5.14 13.74
CA LYS A 55 6.72 3.77 14.25
C LYS A 55 6.79 3.80 15.77
N ALA A 56 5.67 3.47 16.41
CA ALA A 56 5.53 3.43 17.87
C ALA A 56 6.49 2.48 18.60
N ASN A 57 7.20 1.62 17.87
CA ASN A 57 8.09 0.57 18.37
C ASN A 57 9.56 0.77 17.95
N ARG A 58 9.98 1.99 17.60
CA ARG A 58 11.41 2.34 17.55
C ARG A 58 11.87 2.80 18.93
N SER A 59 12.46 1.90 19.71
CA SER A 59 13.42 2.30 20.75
C SER A 59 14.76 2.56 20.08
N SER A 60 15.27 3.80 20.20
CA SER A 60 16.70 4.18 20.22
C SER A 60 16.79 5.71 20.24
N GLY A 61 16.94 6.26 21.47
CA GLY A 61 17.03 7.69 21.79
C GLY A 61 16.50 7.95 23.19
#